data_AF-A0A2E6KF15-F1
#
_entry.id   AF-A0A2E6KF15-F1
#
_cell.length_a   1.000
_cell.length_b   1.000
_cell.length_c   1.000
_cell.angle_alpha   90.00
_cell.angle_beta   90.00
_cell.angle_gamma   90.00
#
_symmetry.space_group_name_H-M   'P 1'
#
loop_
_entity.id
_entity.type
_entity.pdbx_description
1 polymer ?
#
loop_
_entity_poly.entity_id
_entity_poly.type
_entity_poly.pdbx_seq_one_letter_code
_entity_poly.pdbx_strand_id
1 'polypeptide(L)' 'MKIQKNETLSLSLKIKSPFADSLSASLTTEAFFEYKDGIIIINESADSFVDLRARWNTIMRGLIASEQILEAVEKER' A
#
# COMPACT_ATOMS: atom_id res chain seq x y z
N MET A 1 -18.41 -2.55 33.12
CA MET A 1 -17.80 -1.57 32.20
C MET A 1 -17.88 -2.14 30.79
N LYS A 2 -18.80 -1.65 29.94
CA LYS A 2 -18.90 -2.12 28.55
C LYS A 2 -17.73 -1.49 27.78
N ILE A 3 -16.82 -2.31 27.27
CA ILE A 3 -15.79 -1.87 26.33
C ILE A 3 -16.54 -1.37 25.09
N GLN A 4 -16.52 -0.06 24.88
CA GLN A 4 -16.93 0.54 23.61
C GLN A 4 -15.94 -0.01 22.58
N LYS A 5 -16.40 -0.83 21.62
CA LYS A 5 -15.54 -1.26 20.52
C LYS A 5 -15.05 0.03 19.84
N ASN A 6 -13.75 0.31 19.97
CA ASN A 6 -13.13 1.47 19.34
C ASN A 6 -13.54 1.52 17.86
N GLU A 7 -13.91 2.70 17.37
CA GLU A 7 -14.12 2.92 15.94
C GLU A 7 -12.83 2.52 15.20
N THR A 8 -12.93 1.55 14.29
CA THR A 8 -11.78 1.07 13.53
C THR A 8 -11.23 2.21 12.68
N LEU A 9 -9.93 2.46 12.78
CA LEU A 9 -9.24 3.47 11.99
C LEU A 9 -8.89 2.87 10.64
N SER A 10 -9.25 3.57 9.56
CA SER A 10 -9.01 3.11 8.18
C SER A 10 -8.23 4.12 7.37
N LEU A 11 -7.37 3.63 6.48
CA LEU A 11 -6.67 4.44 5.49
C LEU A 11 -6.78 3.75 4.13
N SER A 12 -7.12 4.54 3.10
CA SER A 12 -7.21 4.07 1.72
C SER A 12 -6.20 4.80 0.85
N LEU A 13 -5.47 4.05 0.03
CA LEU A 13 -4.56 4.58 -0.99
C LEU A 13 -5.02 4.13 -2.36
N LYS A 14 -5.10 5.09 -3.29
CA LYS A 14 -5.36 4.83 -4.69
C LYS A 14 -4.20 5.34 -5.53
N ILE A 15 -3.54 4.42 -6.23
CA ILE A 15 -2.39 4.72 -7.09
C ILE A 15 -2.79 4.45 -8.53
N LYS A 16 -2.58 5.42 -9.42
CA LYS A 16 -2.67 5.23 -10.86
C LYS A 16 -1.29 5.44 -11.45
N SER A 17 -0.75 4.42 -12.11
CA SER A 17 0.61 4.46 -12.66
C SER A 17 0.69 3.60 -13.93
N PRO A 18 1.49 3.99 -14.94
CA PRO A 18 1.81 3.11 -16.06
C PRO A 18 2.56 1.84 -15.63
N PHE A 19 3.17 1.83 -14.44
CA PHE A 19 3.87 0.68 -13.86
C PHE A 19 3.06 -0.01 -12.77
N ALA A 20 1.74 0.17 -12.75
CA ALA A 20 0.91 -0.38 -11.69
C ALA A 20 1.00 -1.92 -11.58
N ASP A 21 1.22 -2.65 -12.68
CA ASP A 21 1.52 -4.08 -12.63
C ASP A 21 2.77 -4.38 -11.79
N SER A 22 3.89 -3.71 -12.08
CA SER A 22 5.16 -3.87 -11.36
C SER A 22 5.07 -3.44 -9.90
N LEU A 23 4.37 -2.33 -9.62
CA LEU A 23 4.13 -1.85 -8.26
C LEU A 23 3.21 -2.80 -7.46
N SER A 24 2.27 -3.47 -8.14
CA SER A 24 1.39 -4.45 -7.48
C SER A 24 2.13 -5.74 -7.11
N ALA A 25 3.07 -6.17 -7.95
CA ALA A 25 3.87 -7.36 -7.70
C ALA A 25 4.66 -7.25 -6.39
N SER A 26 5.24 -6.08 -6.11
CA SER A 26 5.99 -5.80 -4.89
C SER A 26 5.16 -5.54 -3.64
N LEU A 27 3.83 -5.55 -3.76
CA LEU A 27 2.89 -5.46 -2.65
C LEU A 27 2.28 -6.81 -2.28
N THR A 28 2.50 -7.85 -3.10
CA THR A 28 1.85 -9.17 -2.97
C THR A 28 2.10 -9.82 -1.61
N THR A 29 3.23 -9.52 -0.97
CA THR A 29 3.60 -10.05 0.35
C THR A 29 3.39 -9.05 1.49
N GLU A 30 3.04 -7.80 1.18
CA GLU A 30 3.07 -6.65 2.08
C GLU A 30 1.67 -6.17 2.46
N ALA A 31 0.69 -6.29 1.55
CA ALA A 31 -0.68 -5.83 1.78
C ALA A 31 -1.70 -6.52 0.89
N PHE A 32 -2.95 -6.46 1.32
CA PHE A 32 -4.08 -6.78 0.46
C PHE A 32 -4.43 -5.56 -0.39
N PHE A 33 -4.51 -5.75 -1.71
CA PHE A 33 -4.85 -4.69 -2.65
C PHE A 33 -5.78 -5.20 -3.74
N GLU A 34 -6.55 -4.28 -4.32
CA GLU A 34 -7.26 -4.49 -5.57
C GLU A 34 -6.44 -3.90 -6.70
N TYR A 35 -6.31 -4.63 -7.80
CA TYR A 35 -5.69 -4.14 -9.03
C TYR A 35 -6.69 -4.19 -10.17
N LYS A 36 -6.95 -3.05 -10.80
CA LYS A 36 -7.85 -2.94 -11.95
C LYS A 36 -7.46 -1.79 -12.86
N ASP A 37 -7.32 -2.06 -14.15
CA ASP A 37 -7.11 -1.06 -15.20
C ASP A 37 -5.95 -0.08 -14.91
N GLY A 38 -4.81 -0.58 -14.43
CA GLY A 38 -3.65 0.25 -14.09
C GLY A 38 -3.80 1.06 -12.79
N ILE A 39 -4.78 0.68 -11.95
CA ILE A 39 -5.05 1.31 -10.66
C ILE A 39 -4.90 0.28 -9.55
N ILE A 40 -4.11 0.62 -8.53
CA ILE A 40 -3.96 -0.14 -7.28
C ILE A 40 -4.79 0.57 -6.21
N ILE A 41 -5.61 -0.18 -5.48
CA ILE A 41 -6.36 0.30 -4.33
C ILE A 41 -5.97 -0.53 -3.12
N ILE A 42 -5.45 0.13 -2.09
CA ILE A 42 -5.06 -0.51 -0.82
C ILE A 42 -5.97 0.06 0.27
N ASN A 43 -6.62 -0.83 1.01
CA ASN A 43 -7.48 -0.45 2.13
C ASN A 43 -6.96 -1.12 3.40
N GLU A 44 -6.39 -0.33 4.29
CA GLU A 44 -5.90 -0.81 5.58
C GLU A 44 -6.82 -0.33 6.71
N SER A 45 -6.98 -1.19 7.70
CA SER A 45 -7.73 -0.85 8.91
C SER A 45 -7.11 -1.50 10.14
N ALA A 46 -7.16 -0.79 11.27
CA ALA A 46 -6.65 -1.30 12.54
C ALA A 46 -7.35 -0.65 13.74
N ASP A 47 -7.23 -1.30 14.90
CA ASP A 47 -7.85 -0.86 16.15
C ASP A 47 -7.07 0.27 16.85
N SER A 48 -5.87 0.60 16.34
CA SER A 48 -5.03 1.69 16.85
C SER A 48 -4.26 2.41 15.73
N PHE A 49 -3.97 3.70 15.94
CA PHE A 49 -3.12 4.48 15.03
C PHE A 49 -1.69 3.92 14.93
N VAL A 50 -1.20 3.29 16.01
CA VAL A 50 0.16 2.72 16.03
C VAL A 50 0.24 1.55 15.06
N ASP A 51 -0.75 0.66 15.09
CA ASP A 51 -0.83 -0.51 14.20
C ASP A 51 -1.09 -0.08 12.76
N LEU A 52 -2.02 0.86 12.53
CA LEU A 52 -2.31 1.38 11.20
C LEU A 52 -1.06 2.02 10.58
N ARG A 53 -0.34 2.83 11.36
CA ARG A 53 0.93 3.44 10.92
C ARG A 53 2.00 2.40 10.63
N ALA A 54 2.09 1.34 11.43
CA ALA A 54 3.07 0.27 11.20
C ALA A 54 2.81 -0.44 9.86
N ARG A 55 1.56 -0.83 9.58
CA ARG A 55 1.14 -1.43 8.31
C ARG A 55 1.41 -0.48 7.14
N TRP A 56 1.01 0.78 7.29
CA TRP A 56 1.21 1.81 6.29
C TRP A 56 2.69 2.04 5.96
N ASN A 57 3.56 2.08 6.97
CA ASN A 57 5.00 2.24 6.76
C ASN A 57 5.62 1.05 6.01
N THR A 58 5.09 -0.16 6.17
CA THR A 58 5.53 -1.32 5.39
C THR A 58 5.13 -1.17 3.93
N ILE A 59 3.87 -0.83 3.66
CA ILE A 59 3.35 -0.58 2.30
C ILE A 59 4.15 0.51 1.59
N MET A 60 4.33 1.66 2.24
CA MET A 60 5.05 2.79 1.64
C MET A 60 6.51 2.45 1.36
N ARG A 61 7.18 1.66 2.21
CA ARG A 61 8.56 1.22 1.95
C ARG A 61 8.64 0.29 0.73
N GLY A 62 7.70 -0.64 0.57
CA GLY A 62 7.61 -1.50 -0.62
C GLY A 62 7.39 -0.70 -1.91
N LEU A 63 6.47 0.25 -1.88
CA LEU A 63 6.18 1.15 -3.01
C LEU A 63 7.39 1.99 -3.42
N ILE A 64 8.05 2.65 -2.46
CA ILE A 64 9.22 3.49 -2.73
C ILE A 64 10.38 2.67 -3.31
N ALA A 65 10.65 1.48 -2.75
CA ALA A 65 11.70 0.61 -3.27
C ALA A 65 11.41 0.18 -4.72
N SER A 66 10.15 -0.07 -5.04
CA SER A 66 9.72 -0.47 -6.37
C SER A 66 9.82 0.67 -7.38
N GLU A 67 9.42 1.88 -6.98
CA GLU A 67 9.57 3.09 -7.78
C GLU A 67 11.04 3.34 -8.13
N GLN A 68 11.95 3.24 -7.16
CA GLN A 68 13.39 3.41 -7.39
C GLN A 68 13.96 2.40 -8.39
N ILE A 69 13.51 1.13 -8.34
CA ILE A 69 13.92 0.10 -9.29
C ILE A 69 13.38 0.41 -10.68
N LEU A 70 12.12 0.82 -10.79
CA LEU A 70 11.51 1.17 -12.06
C LEU A 70 12.21 2.36 -12.71
N GLU A 71 12.50 3.41 -11.95
CA GLU A 71 13.26 4.57 -12.42
C GLU A 71 14.67 4.19 -12.92
N ALA A 72 15.34 3.27 -12.22
CA ALA A 72 16.65 2.78 -12.64
C ALA A 72 16.58 2.02 -13.97
N VAL A 73 15.59 1.14 -14.13
CA VAL A 73 15.37 0.36 -15.36
C VAL A 73 15.00 1.26 -16.54
N GLU A 74 14.19 2.31 -16.32
CA GLU A 74 13.85 3.27 -17.37
C GLU A 74 15.04 4.12 -17.82
N LYS A 75 15.92 4.50 -16.89
CA LYS A 75 17.09 5.33 -17.19
C LYS A 75 18.19 4.58 -17.96
N GLU A 76 18.16 3.25 -17.94
CA GLU A 76 19.09 2.38 -18.68
C GLU A 76 18.61 2.01 -20.10
N ARG A 77 17.41 2.46 -20.50
CA ARG A 77 16.85 2.30 -21.85
C ARG A 77 17.14 3.50 -22.76
#